data_AF-A0A9D7VJB5-F1
#
_entry.id   AF-A0A9D7VJB5-F1
#
_cell.length_a   1.000
_cell.length_b   1.000
_cell.length_c   1.000
_cell.angle_alpha   90.00
_cell.angle_beta   90.00
_cell.angle_gamma   90.00
#
_symmetry.space_group_name_H-M   'P 1'
#
loop_
_entity.id
_entity.type
_entity.pdbx_description
1 polymer ?
#
loop_
_entity_poly.entity_id
_entity_poly.type
_entity_poly.pdbx_seq_one_letter_code
_entity_poly.pdbx_strand_id
1 'polypeptide(L)'
;MIEAKEFIETARNFGFDWYTGVPCSFLTPFINYVINDAQLTYISAANEGDAVAIASGATIAGKYAVVMMQNSGLGNAVNPLTSLNYIFRIPLLVICTLRGDVNLQDEPQHELMGQITDKLLETMTVPWEFFPTDAAQIEPVLQRATAYMQQERRPYALIMRKGTIAPHALTRSSIPKREDNSNPHIQQSFFRGSQEQRISRNQALARIVELINPENTVIIATTGYTGRELFASKDSANHLYMVGSMGCASSLGLGLSLARKDLKVVVIDGDGAALMRMGNFATIGTYGGANLIHILLDNEVHDSTGAQATVSSDISFAKIAEACGYGVTLSGDDPALLDILFTADTKTTPKFAHLKIRPGTLEKLPRPNLTPEAVLQRFVKYIEGVGRVGDAGTRGRGE
;
A
#
# COMPACT_ATOMS: atom_id res chain seq x y z
N MET A 1 -19.79 -2.06 -27.29
CA MET A 1 -18.76 -2.54 -26.35
C MET A 1 -17.42 -2.23 -26.99
N ILE A 2 -16.44 -1.83 -26.19
CA ILE A 2 -15.06 -1.69 -26.66
C ILE A 2 -14.24 -2.92 -26.23
N GLU A 3 -13.14 -3.18 -26.90
CA GLU A 3 -12.18 -4.21 -26.50
C GLU A 3 -11.32 -3.72 -25.32
N ALA A 4 -10.97 -4.63 -24.40
CA ALA A 4 -10.08 -4.29 -23.28
C ALA A 4 -8.74 -3.69 -23.78
N LYS A 5 -8.23 -4.22 -24.90
CA LYS A 5 -7.03 -3.76 -25.59
C LYS A 5 -7.11 -2.27 -25.95
N GLU A 6 -8.24 -1.81 -26.50
CA GLU A 6 -8.38 -0.42 -26.94
C GLU A 6 -8.19 0.55 -25.79
N PHE A 7 -8.78 0.26 -24.62
CA PHE A 7 -8.61 1.09 -23.45
C PHE A 7 -7.20 0.97 -22.85
N ILE A 8 -6.72 -0.26 -22.65
CA ILE A 8 -5.48 -0.50 -21.89
C ILE A 8 -4.25 -0.03 -22.67
N GLU A 9 -4.19 -0.23 -23.99
CA GLU A 9 -3.08 0.30 -24.80
C GLU A 9 -3.11 1.83 -24.88
N THR A 10 -4.30 2.43 -24.96
CA THR A 10 -4.41 3.89 -24.89
C THR A 10 -3.97 4.40 -23.52
N ALA A 11 -4.41 3.78 -22.42
CA ALA A 11 -3.98 4.12 -21.07
C ALA A 11 -2.47 3.96 -20.87
N ARG A 12 -1.85 2.93 -21.48
CA ARG A 12 -0.40 2.75 -21.48
C ARG A 12 0.33 3.91 -22.15
N ASN A 13 -0.21 4.51 -23.21
CA ASN A 13 0.36 5.71 -23.82
C ASN A 13 0.34 6.93 -22.89
N PHE A 14 -0.58 6.95 -21.91
CA PHE A 14 -0.60 7.94 -20.82
C PHE A 14 0.29 7.54 -19.61
N GLY A 15 1.00 6.42 -19.71
CA GLY A 15 1.92 5.91 -18.68
C GLY A 15 1.31 4.92 -17.71
N PHE A 16 0.00 4.61 -17.81
CA PHE A 16 -0.63 3.63 -16.91
C PHE A 16 -0.12 2.21 -17.21
N ASP A 17 0.80 1.73 -16.38
CA ASP A 17 1.42 0.40 -16.47
C ASP A 17 1.18 -0.47 -15.21
N TRP A 18 0.51 0.10 -14.20
CA TRP A 18 0.42 -0.47 -12.87
C TRP A 18 -1.02 -0.58 -12.40
N TYR A 19 -1.46 -1.79 -12.08
CA TYR A 19 -2.84 -2.11 -11.79
C TYR A 19 -2.95 -2.89 -10.48
N THR A 20 -4.00 -2.60 -9.72
CA THR A 20 -4.36 -3.40 -8.54
C THR A 20 -5.85 -3.35 -8.31
N GLY A 21 -6.40 -4.33 -7.62
CA GLY A 21 -7.83 -4.36 -7.40
C GLY A 21 -8.35 -5.62 -6.74
N VAL A 22 -9.67 -5.63 -6.59
CA VAL A 22 -10.47 -6.79 -6.19
C VAL A 22 -11.38 -7.16 -7.38
N PRO A 23 -11.41 -8.43 -7.81
CA PRO A 23 -12.18 -8.82 -8.99
C PRO A 23 -13.68 -8.54 -8.89
N CYS A 24 -14.27 -8.13 -10.01
CA CYS A 24 -15.71 -8.05 -10.23
C CYS A 24 -16.03 -8.69 -11.58
N SER A 25 -17.19 -9.35 -11.71
CA SER A 25 -17.60 -9.98 -12.98
C SER A 25 -17.68 -9.00 -14.16
N PHE A 26 -17.97 -7.71 -13.93
CA PHE A 26 -17.98 -6.70 -15.01
C PHE A 26 -16.56 -6.27 -15.42
N LEU A 27 -15.57 -6.45 -14.54
CA LEU A 27 -14.15 -6.18 -14.80
C LEU A 27 -13.41 -7.39 -15.39
N THR A 28 -14.00 -8.58 -15.37
CA THR A 28 -13.29 -9.82 -15.76
C THR A 28 -12.52 -9.68 -17.08
N PRO A 29 -13.11 -9.21 -18.20
CA PRO A 29 -12.36 -9.08 -19.44
C PRO A 29 -11.18 -8.10 -19.35
N PHE A 30 -11.38 -7.01 -18.61
CA PHE A 30 -10.40 -5.95 -18.42
C PHE A 30 -9.22 -6.46 -17.57
N ILE A 31 -9.50 -7.06 -16.41
CA ILE A 31 -8.50 -7.67 -15.53
C ILE A 31 -7.76 -8.79 -16.28
N ASN A 32 -8.45 -9.62 -17.06
CA ASN A 32 -7.82 -10.69 -17.81
C ASN A 32 -6.80 -10.16 -18.82
N TYR A 33 -7.11 -9.07 -19.53
CA TYR A 33 -6.17 -8.45 -20.46
C TYR A 33 -4.92 -7.93 -19.73
N VAL A 34 -5.11 -7.19 -18.62
CA VAL A 34 -3.99 -6.70 -17.81
C VAL A 34 -3.15 -7.87 -17.31
N ILE A 35 -3.79 -8.92 -16.78
CA ILE A 35 -3.08 -10.10 -16.31
C ILE A 35 -2.38 -10.79 -17.46
N ASN A 36 -2.88 -10.82 -18.69
CA ASN A 36 -2.24 -11.51 -19.82
C ASN A 36 -0.98 -10.81 -20.35
N ASP A 37 -0.85 -9.48 -20.18
CA ASP A 37 0.29 -8.73 -20.69
C ASP A 37 1.48 -8.71 -19.71
N ALA A 38 2.65 -9.23 -20.12
CA ALA A 38 3.85 -9.33 -19.27
C ALA A 38 4.50 -7.98 -18.93
N GLN A 39 4.18 -6.95 -19.70
CA GLN A 39 4.71 -5.61 -19.51
C GLN A 39 3.89 -4.81 -18.47
N LEU A 40 2.67 -5.25 -18.18
CA LEU A 40 1.82 -4.64 -17.17
C LEU A 40 1.98 -5.33 -15.82
N THR A 41 1.88 -4.55 -14.75
CA THR A 41 1.84 -5.09 -13.39
C THR A 41 0.40 -5.19 -12.91
N TYR A 42 -0.01 -6.35 -12.41
CA TYR A 42 -1.29 -6.53 -11.71
C TYR A 42 -1.09 -7.15 -10.33
N ILE A 43 -1.54 -6.44 -9.29
CA ILE A 43 -1.52 -6.92 -7.91
C ILE A 43 -2.94 -7.18 -7.43
N SER A 44 -3.29 -8.45 -7.19
CA SER A 44 -4.57 -8.79 -6.56
C SER A 44 -4.53 -8.47 -5.07
N ALA A 45 -5.34 -7.51 -4.63
CA ALA A 45 -5.41 -7.10 -3.24
C ALA A 45 -6.42 -7.95 -2.44
N ALA A 46 -6.24 -8.01 -1.12
CA ALA A 46 -7.18 -8.71 -0.22
C ALA A 46 -8.51 -7.96 -0.04
N ASN A 47 -8.50 -6.64 -0.17
CA ASN A 47 -9.68 -5.78 -0.19
C ASN A 47 -9.37 -4.48 -0.97
N GLU A 48 -10.40 -3.69 -1.24
CA GLU A 48 -10.29 -2.49 -2.07
C GLU A 48 -9.54 -1.34 -1.40
N GLY A 49 -9.58 -1.26 -0.08
CA GLY A 49 -8.79 -0.27 0.67
C GLY A 49 -7.29 -0.54 0.55
N ASP A 50 -6.90 -1.81 0.63
CA ASP A 50 -5.51 -2.23 0.42
C ASP A 50 -5.11 -1.99 -1.04
N ALA A 51 -5.99 -2.22 -2.02
CA ALA A 51 -5.74 -1.90 -3.42
C ALA A 51 -5.41 -0.41 -3.61
N VAL A 52 -6.20 0.49 -3.00
CA VAL A 52 -5.92 1.94 -3.06
C VAL A 52 -4.58 2.28 -2.41
N ALA A 53 -4.25 1.69 -1.27
CA ALA A 53 -2.96 1.93 -0.59
C ALA A 53 -1.76 1.38 -1.39
N ILE A 54 -1.89 0.18 -1.96
CA ILE A 54 -0.93 -0.48 -2.86
C ILE A 54 -0.66 0.43 -4.08
N ALA A 55 -1.71 0.91 -4.75
CA ALA A 55 -1.59 1.89 -5.85
C ALA A 55 -0.92 3.18 -5.42
N SER A 56 -1.28 3.70 -4.25
CA SER A 56 -0.68 4.91 -3.70
C SER A 56 0.84 4.75 -3.50
N GLY A 57 1.28 3.61 -2.98
CA GLY A 57 2.71 3.29 -2.86
C GLY A 57 3.45 3.28 -4.20
N ALA A 58 2.84 2.69 -5.23
CA ALA A 58 3.40 2.70 -6.58
C ALA A 58 3.44 4.11 -7.19
N THR A 59 2.39 4.91 -6.99
CA THR A 59 2.37 6.33 -7.42
C THR A 59 3.49 7.13 -6.77
N ILE A 60 3.70 6.97 -5.46
CA ILE A 60 4.80 7.63 -4.73
C ILE A 60 6.17 7.23 -5.29
N ALA A 61 6.28 6.00 -5.80
CA ALA A 61 7.45 5.48 -6.48
C ALA A 61 7.58 5.91 -7.97
N GLY A 62 6.68 6.75 -8.47
CA GLY A 62 6.72 7.31 -9.82
C GLY A 62 5.93 6.54 -10.88
N LYS A 63 5.06 5.60 -10.48
CA LYS A 63 4.15 4.88 -11.40
C LYS A 63 2.84 5.60 -11.60
N TYR A 64 2.18 5.35 -12.73
CA TYR A 64 0.79 5.78 -12.94
C TYR A 64 -0.11 4.58 -12.66
N ALA A 65 -0.76 4.60 -11.50
CA ALA A 65 -1.51 3.45 -11.00
C ALA A 65 -3.02 3.54 -11.28
N VAL A 66 -3.61 2.38 -11.56
CA VAL A 66 -5.05 2.17 -11.73
C VAL A 66 -5.56 1.21 -10.66
N VAL A 67 -6.59 1.63 -9.92
CA VAL A 67 -7.29 0.79 -8.95
C VAL A 67 -8.60 0.32 -9.56
N MET A 68 -8.85 -0.99 -9.54
CA MET A 68 -10.06 -1.59 -10.10
C MET A 68 -10.90 -2.25 -9.02
N MET A 69 -12.19 -1.94 -8.96
CA MET A 69 -13.09 -2.52 -7.97
C MET A 69 -14.55 -2.48 -8.41
N GLN A 70 -15.40 -3.21 -7.69
CA GLN A 70 -16.84 -2.99 -7.72
C GLN A 70 -17.22 -1.75 -6.89
N ASN A 71 -18.35 -1.11 -7.20
CA ASN A 71 -18.88 0.01 -6.42
C ASN A 71 -19.10 -0.29 -4.93
N SER A 72 -19.52 -1.50 -4.53
CA SER A 72 -19.60 -1.85 -3.10
C SER A 72 -18.24 -1.73 -2.39
N GLY A 73 -17.16 -1.98 -3.12
CA GLY A 73 -15.79 -1.83 -2.68
C GLY A 73 -15.41 -0.41 -2.30
N LEU A 74 -16.17 0.61 -2.77
CA LEU A 74 -16.00 1.98 -2.31
C LEU A 74 -16.13 2.08 -0.78
N GLY A 75 -16.95 1.23 -0.14
CA GLY A 75 -17.05 1.18 1.32
C GLY A 75 -15.72 0.91 2.02
N ASN A 76 -14.92 -0.02 1.49
CA ASN A 76 -13.56 -0.30 1.99
C ASN A 76 -12.54 0.77 1.58
N ALA A 77 -12.75 1.39 0.42
CA ALA A 77 -11.87 2.39 -0.17
C ALA A 77 -12.08 3.81 0.39
N VAL A 78 -13.20 4.12 1.06
CA VAL A 78 -13.46 5.45 1.64
C VAL A 78 -12.28 5.91 2.49
N ASN A 79 -11.81 5.04 3.39
CA ASN A 79 -10.75 5.39 4.33
C ASN A 79 -9.45 5.83 3.62
N PRO A 80 -8.81 5.03 2.74
CA PRO A 80 -7.62 5.49 2.03
C PRO A 80 -7.90 6.62 1.02
N LEU A 81 -9.03 6.64 0.31
CA LEU A 81 -9.31 7.74 -0.63
C LEU A 81 -9.37 9.10 0.08
N THR A 82 -10.01 9.16 1.25
CA THR A 82 -10.22 10.41 2.00
C THR A 82 -9.08 10.77 2.95
N SER A 83 -8.40 9.78 3.54
CA SER A 83 -7.40 10.01 4.60
C SER A 83 -5.98 9.57 4.25
N LEU A 84 -5.76 9.05 3.03
CA LEU A 84 -4.44 8.88 2.42
C LEU A 84 -4.34 9.75 1.16
N ASN A 85 -5.10 9.43 0.11
CA ASN A 85 -4.92 10.10 -1.19
C ASN A 85 -5.23 11.60 -1.16
N TYR A 86 -6.35 11.98 -0.55
CA TYR A 86 -6.76 13.39 -0.49
C TYR A 86 -5.74 14.26 0.28
N ILE A 87 -5.35 13.85 1.49
CA ILE A 87 -4.51 14.68 2.36
C ILE A 87 -3.04 14.71 1.93
N PHE A 88 -2.54 13.61 1.36
CA PHE A 88 -1.16 13.54 0.87
C PHE A 88 -1.03 14.01 -0.59
N ARG A 89 -2.15 14.28 -1.27
CA ARG A 89 -2.19 14.64 -2.70
C ARG A 89 -1.56 13.55 -3.58
N ILE A 90 -2.09 12.34 -3.49
CA ILE A 90 -1.64 11.19 -4.28
C ILE A 90 -2.65 10.91 -5.40
N PRO A 91 -2.32 11.18 -6.67
CA PRO A 91 -3.19 10.89 -7.80
C PRO A 91 -3.18 9.42 -8.19
N LEU A 92 -4.35 8.88 -8.52
CA LEU A 92 -4.52 7.56 -9.13
C LEU A 92 -5.83 7.52 -9.92
N LEU A 93 -5.92 6.62 -10.90
CA LEU A 93 -7.16 6.39 -11.63
C LEU A 93 -7.94 5.28 -10.93
N VAL A 94 -9.22 5.52 -10.63
CA VAL A 94 -10.14 4.50 -10.11
C VAL A 94 -11.06 4.05 -11.24
N ILE A 95 -11.10 2.76 -11.54
CA ILE A 95 -12.11 2.15 -12.40
C ILE A 95 -13.06 1.36 -11.50
N CYS A 96 -14.28 1.87 -11.38
CA CYS A 96 -15.29 1.34 -10.47
C CYS A 96 -16.47 0.79 -11.27
N THR A 97 -16.82 -0.48 -11.12
CA THR A 97 -18.01 -1.00 -11.82
C THR A 97 -19.29 -0.58 -11.13
N LEU A 98 -20.34 -0.37 -11.92
CA LEU A 98 -21.68 -0.02 -11.45
C LEU A 98 -22.56 -1.27 -11.41
N ARG A 99 -22.54 -1.99 -10.28
CA ARG A 99 -23.59 -2.97 -9.95
C ARG A 99 -24.82 -2.24 -9.40
N GLY A 100 -26.00 -2.79 -9.67
CA GLY A 100 -27.28 -2.17 -9.27
C GLY A 100 -27.64 -0.90 -10.06
N ASP A 101 -27.15 -0.76 -11.29
CA ASP A 101 -27.62 0.32 -12.19
C ASP A 101 -29.14 0.26 -12.31
N VAL A 102 -29.82 1.41 -12.27
CA VAL A 102 -31.29 1.52 -12.34
C VAL A 102 -31.88 0.88 -13.60
N ASN A 103 -31.08 0.72 -14.66
CA ASN A 103 -31.48 0.08 -15.92
C ASN A 103 -31.11 -1.40 -15.99
N LEU A 104 -30.60 -1.98 -14.90
CA LEU A 104 -30.13 -3.36 -14.82
C LEU A 104 -30.88 -4.11 -13.73
N GLN A 105 -31.53 -5.21 -14.10
CA GLN A 105 -31.94 -6.20 -13.11
C GLN A 105 -30.68 -6.91 -12.59
N ASP A 106 -30.35 -6.64 -11.33
CA ASP A 106 -29.17 -7.14 -10.63
C ASP A 106 -29.58 -7.76 -9.29
N GLU A 107 -28.62 -8.36 -8.59
CA GLU A 107 -28.85 -8.95 -7.27
C GLU A 107 -29.23 -7.87 -6.24
N PRO A 108 -30.16 -8.18 -5.30
CA PRO A 108 -30.72 -7.19 -4.37
C PRO A 108 -29.67 -6.41 -3.57
N GLN A 109 -28.57 -7.05 -3.16
CA GLN A 109 -27.51 -6.40 -2.39
C GLN A 109 -26.80 -5.26 -3.14
N HIS A 110 -26.95 -5.16 -4.45
CA HIS A 110 -26.34 -4.09 -5.25
C HIS A 110 -27.22 -2.85 -5.39
N GLU A 111 -28.52 -2.94 -5.10
CA GLU A 111 -29.51 -1.90 -5.41
C GLU A 111 -29.12 -0.53 -4.86
N LEU A 112 -28.94 -0.42 -3.54
CA LEU A 112 -28.61 0.86 -2.91
C LEU A 112 -27.26 1.38 -3.42
N MET A 113 -26.26 0.50 -3.52
CA MET A 113 -24.93 0.88 -3.99
C MET A 113 -24.98 1.48 -5.40
N GLY A 114 -25.77 0.91 -6.31
CA GLY A 114 -25.94 1.45 -7.65
C GLY A 114 -26.57 2.85 -7.67
N GLN A 115 -27.53 3.12 -6.77
CA GLN A 115 -28.22 4.41 -6.66
C GLN A 115 -27.37 5.53 -6.04
N ILE A 116 -26.28 5.19 -5.33
CA ILE A 116 -25.47 6.16 -4.58
C ILE A 116 -24.00 6.18 -4.99
N THR A 117 -23.59 5.44 -6.02
CA THR A 117 -22.16 5.33 -6.41
C THR A 117 -21.55 6.69 -6.73
N ASP A 118 -22.25 7.49 -7.53
CA ASP A 118 -21.90 8.87 -7.87
C ASP A 118 -21.84 9.76 -6.63
N LYS A 119 -22.86 9.71 -5.78
CA LYS A 119 -22.96 10.49 -4.54
C LYS A 119 -21.83 10.15 -3.56
N LEU A 120 -21.41 8.89 -3.49
CA LEU A 120 -20.26 8.48 -2.68
C LEU A 120 -18.97 9.11 -3.20
N LEU A 121 -18.74 9.07 -4.52
CA LEU A 121 -17.56 9.70 -5.14
C LEU A 121 -17.57 11.22 -4.94
N GLU A 122 -18.71 11.88 -5.13
CA GLU A 122 -18.91 13.31 -4.87
C GLU A 122 -18.64 13.67 -3.42
N THR A 123 -19.17 12.88 -2.47
CA THR A 123 -18.95 13.06 -1.03
C THR A 123 -17.47 12.94 -0.67
N MET A 124 -16.75 12.01 -1.31
CA MET A 124 -15.30 11.85 -1.15
C MET A 124 -14.49 12.91 -1.93
N THR A 125 -15.13 13.83 -2.66
CA THR A 125 -14.51 14.80 -3.56
C THR A 125 -13.59 14.17 -4.63
N VAL A 126 -14.00 12.99 -5.12
CA VAL A 126 -13.37 12.31 -6.25
C VAL A 126 -14.22 12.60 -7.49
N PRO A 127 -13.74 13.43 -8.44
CA PRO A 127 -14.46 13.65 -9.68
C PRO A 127 -14.58 12.34 -10.45
N TRP A 128 -15.67 12.22 -11.19
CA TRP A 128 -15.97 11.01 -11.94
C TRP A 128 -16.66 11.33 -13.26
N GLU A 129 -16.48 10.42 -14.22
CA GLU A 129 -17.33 10.32 -15.41
C GLU A 129 -17.61 8.85 -15.73
N PHE A 130 -18.53 8.58 -16.66
CA PHE A 130 -18.76 7.21 -17.10
C PHE A 130 -17.57 6.70 -17.91
N PHE A 131 -17.26 5.42 -17.73
CA PHE A 131 -16.26 4.73 -18.51
C PHE A 131 -16.67 4.73 -20.01
N PRO A 132 -15.75 5.01 -20.95
CA PRO A 132 -16.07 5.16 -22.37
C PRO A 132 -16.62 3.87 -22.97
N THR A 133 -17.67 4.00 -23.80
CA THR A 133 -18.31 2.87 -24.51
C THR A 133 -18.00 2.85 -26.01
N ASP A 134 -17.22 3.81 -26.50
CA ASP A 134 -16.75 3.98 -27.87
C ASP A 134 -15.24 4.23 -27.84
N ALA A 135 -14.49 3.57 -28.72
CA ALA A 135 -13.05 3.68 -28.85
C ALA A 135 -12.60 5.13 -29.07
N ALA A 136 -13.37 5.91 -29.83
CA ALA A 136 -13.06 7.32 -30.08
C ALA A 136 -13.12 8.22 -28.83
N GLN A 137 -13.79 7.77 -27.76
CA GLN A 137 -13.91 8.51 -26.50
C GLN A 137 -12.84 8.14 -25.47
N ILE A 138 -12.08 7.07 -25.68
CA ILE A 138 -11.08 6.57 -24.72
C ILE A 138 -10.00 7.62 -24.47
N GLU A 139 -9.37 8.11 -25.52
CA GLU A 139 -8.30 9.10 -25.40
C GLU A 139 -8.79 10.42 -24.78
N PRO A 140 -9.91 11.04 -25.24
CA PRO A 140 -10.44 12.24 -24.59
C PRO A 140 -10.74 12.08 -23.09
N VAL A 141 -11.25 10.93 -22.65
CA VAL A 141 -11.50 10.65 -21.22
C VAL A 141 -10.18 10.57 -20.46
N LEU A 142 -9.20 9.82 -20.98
CA LEU A 142 -7.89 9.69 -20.35
C LEU A 142 -7.13 11.02 -20.29
N GLN A 143 -7.25 11.87 -21.33
CA GLN A 143 -6.70 13.23 -21.31
C GLN A 143 -7.30 14.07 -20.17
N ARG A 144 -8.63 14.05 -19.98
CA ARG A 144 -9.28 14.77 -18.88
C ARG A 144 -8.86 14.24 -17.52
N ALA A 145 -8.90 12.92 -17.34
CA ALA A 145 -8.54 12.28 -16.08
C ALA A 145 -7.07 12.58 -15.70
N THR A 146 -6.14 12.44 -16.66
CA THR A 146 -4.72 12.72 -16.41
C THR A 146 -4.43 14.19 -16.18
N ALA A 147 -5.07 15.10 -16.92
CA ALA A 147 -4.94 16.54 -16.69
C ALA A 147 -5.39 16.92 -15.26
N TYR A 148 -6.54 16.40 -14.81
CA TYR A 148 -7.00 16.60 -13.43
C TYR A 148 -6.02 16.01 -12.42
N MET A 149 -5.58 14.76 -12.62
CA MET A 149 -4.64 14.08 -11.73
C MET A 149 -3.30 14.84 -11.61
N GLN A 150 -2.80 15.41 -12.70
CA GLN A 150 -1.57 16.21 -12.70
C GLN A 150 -1.75 17.55 -12.01
N GLN A 151 -2.84 18.26 -12.31
CA GLN A 151 -3.11 19.59 -11.75
C GLN A 151 -3.46 19.52 -10.25
N GLU A 152 -4.38 18.65 -9.90
CA GLU A 152 -5.00 18.59 -8.57
C GLU A 152 -4.31 17.60 -7.63
N ARG A 153 -3.45 16.72 -8.18
CA ARG A 153 -2.76 15.64 -7.45
C ARG A 153 -3.74 14.83 -6.60
N ARG A 154 -4.88 14.48 -7.19
CA ARG A 154 -5.98 13.76 -6.52
C ARG A 154 -6.50 12.62 -7.39
N PRO A 155 -7.19 11.63 -6.80
CA PRO A 155 -7.82 10.56 -7.57
C PRO A 155 -8.86 11.07 -8.56
N TYR A 156 -9.04 10.34 -9.66
CA TYR A 156 -10.11 10.53 -10.65
C TYR A 156 -10.80 9.18 -10.89
N ALA A 157 -12.12 9.14 -11.00
CA ALA A 157 -12.87 7.89 -11.15
C ALA A 157 -13.57 7.75 -12.51
N LEU A 158 -13.62 6.51 -13.01
CA LEU A 158 -14.42 6.10 -14.16
C LEU A 158 -15.42 5.04 -13.72
N ILE A 159 -16.71 5.30 -13.94
CA ILE A 159 -17.79 4.38 -13.58
C ILE A 159 -18.13 3.47 -14.77
N MET A 160 -17.85 2.18 -14.64
CA MET A 160 -18.01 1.18 -15.70
C MET A 160 -19.34 0.41 -15.57
N ARG A 161 -20.21 0.54 -16.58
CA ARG A 161 -21.45 -0.24 -16.68
C ARG A 161 -21.22 -1.65 -17.20
N LYS A 162 -22.17 -2.55 -16.94
CA LYS A 162 -22.19 -3.91 -17.51
C LYS A 162 -22.09 -3.85 -19.04
N GLY A 163 -21.29 -4.75 -19.62
CA GLY A 163 -21.18 -4.88 -21.08
C GLY A 163 -20.44 -3.71 -21.74
N THR A 164 -19.68 -2.91 -21.00
CA THR A 164 -18.85 -1.87 -21.62
C THR A 164 -17.66 -2.49 -22.36
N ILE A 165 -17.04 -3.52 -21.77
CA ILE A 165 -15.89 -4.23 -22.33
C ILE A 165 -16.33 -5.58 -22.92
N ALA A 166 -15.86 -5.89 -24.14
CA ALA A 166 -16.08 -7.17 -24.79
C ALA A 166 -15.36 -8.33 -24.04
N PRO A 167 -15.86 -9.58 -24.10
CA PRO A 167 -15.25 -10.71 -23.40
C PRO A 167 -13.78 -10.96 -23.77
N HIS A 168 -12.94 -11.24 -22.77
CA HIS A 168 -11.52 -11.57 -22.95
C HIS A 168 -11.13 -12.67 -21.97
N ALA A 169 -10.51 -13.74 -22.46
CA ALA A 169 -10.18 -14.91 -21.65
C ALA A 169 -8.87 -14.73 -20.88
N LEU A 170 -8.79 -15.30 -19.68
CA LEU A 170 -7.55 -15.39 -18.91
C LEU A 170 -6.68 -16.50 -19.48
N THR A 171 -5.43 -16.21 -19.82
CA THR A 171 -4.50 -17.19 -20.42
C THR A 171 -3.26 -17.44 -19.56
N ARG A 172 -3.06 -16.66 -18.49
CA ARG A 172 -1.98 -16.85 -17.52
C ARG A 172 -2.39 -16.42 -16.12
N SER A 173 -1.58 -16.79 -15.12
CA SER A 173 -1.70 -16.29 -13.75
C SER A 173 -0.79 -15.07 -13.53
N SER A 174 -1.26 -14.10 -12.76
CA SER A 174 -0.47 -12.98 -12.24
C SER A 174 0.23 -13.28 -10.91
N ILE A 175 -0.10 -14.43 -10.28
CA ILE A 175 0.45 -14.80 -8.98
C ILE A 175 1.89 -15.30 -9.16
N PRO A 176 2.88 -14.71 -8.48
CA PRO A 176 4.26 -15.22 -8.50
C PRO A 176 4.30 -16.66 -8.01
N LYS A 177 5.08 -17.52 -8.69
CA LYS A 177 5.36 -18.86 -8.18
C LYS A 177 6.23 -18.72 -6.95
N ARG A 178 5.81 -19.33 -5.83
CA ARG A 178 6.68 -19.49 -4.67
C ARG A 178 7.80 -20.45 -5.06
N GLU A 179 9.04 -20.00 -4.94
CA GLU A 179 10.16 -20.94 -4.86
C GLU A 179 9.98 -21.73 -3.55
N ASP A 180 10.13 -23.05 -3.61
CA ASP A 180 10.23 -23.91 -2.42
C ASP A 180 11.52 -23.53 -1.67
N ASN A 181 11.45 -22.44 -0.92
CA ASN A 181 12.49 -22.08 0.02
C ASN A 181 12.13 -22.81 1.32
N SER A 182 12.99 -23.73 1.75
CA SER A 182 13.11 -24.11 3.16
C SER A 182 13.51 -22.85 3.93
N ASN A 183 12.53 -22.00 4.22
CA ASN A 183 12.73 -20.69 4.84
C ASN A 183 13.48 -20.88 6.16
N PRO A 184 14.50 -20.06 6.47
CA PRO A 184 15.09 -20.05 7.79
C PRO A 184 14.00 -19.69 8.82
N HIS A 185 13.64 -20.69 9.61
CA HIS A 185 12.63 -20.63 10.65
C HIS A 185 13.34 -20.43 11.98
N ILE A 186 13.19 -19.27 12.63
CA ILE A 186 13.59 -19.14 14.04
C ILE A 186 12.55 -18.38 14.84
N GLN A 187 11.64 -19.17 15.40
CA GLN A 187 10.72 -18.83 16.47
C GLN A 187 11.48 -18.71 17.79
N GLN A 188 12.11 -17.57 18.05
CA GLN A 188 12.69 -17.25 19.36
C GLN A 188 11.72 -16.39 20.16
N SER A 189 10.81 -17.03 20.90
CA SER A 189 9.97 -16.33 21.89
C SER A 189 10.84 -15.86 23.06
N PHE A 190 11.41 -14.67 22.97
CA PHE A 190 11.87 -13.96 24.15
C PHE A 190 10.66 -13.20 24.70
N PHE A 191 9.95 -13.81 25.65
CA PHE A 191 9.05 -13.10 26.54
C PHE A 191 9.70 -13.15 27.91
N ARG A 192 10.71 -12.31 28.12
CA ARG A 192 11.57 -12.38 29.30
C ARG A 192 11.11 -11.45 30.42
N GLY A 193 10.23 -10.48 30.14
CA GLY A 193 9.80 -9.47 31.11
C GLY A 193 8.29 -9.27 31.23
N SER A 194 7.88 -8.62 32.34
CA SER A 194 6.53 -8.05 32.45
C SER A 194 6.32 -6.94 31.40
N GLN A 195 5.07 -6.58 31.10
CA GLN A 195 4.76 -5.58 30.06
C GLN A 195 5.51 -4.26 30.29
N GLU A 196 5.71 -3.86 31.55
CA GLU A 196 6.39 -2.64 31.97
C GLU A 196 7.91 -2.67 31.75
N GLN A 197 8.51 -3.86 31.70
CA GLN A 197 9.94 -4.07 31.49
C GLN A 197 10.32 -4.07 29.99
N ARG A 198 9.33 -4.22 29.10
CA ARG A 198 9.55 -4.16 27.65
C ARG A 198 10.04 -2.77 27.25
N ILE A 199 10.78 -2.71 26.15
CA ILE A 199 11.23 -1.42 25.62
C ILE A 199 10.03 -0.55 25.20
N SER A 200 10.22 0.76 25.25
CA SER A 200 9.23 1.71 24.74
C SER A 200 9.22 1.78 23.22
N ARG A 201 8.09 2.26 22.65
CA ARG A 201 7.98 2.57 21.22
C ARG A 201 9.13 3.46 20.73
N ASN A 202 9.45 4.52 21.46
CA ASN A 202 10.53 5.44 21.08
C ASN A 202 11.91 4.76 21.04
N GLN A 203 12.21 3.86 21.98
CA GLN A 203 13.45 3.08 21.95
C GLN A 203 13.51 2.15 20.74
N ALA A 204 12.40 1.47 20.41
CA ALA A 204 12.31 0.63 19.21
C ALA A 204 12.52 1.45 17.92
N LEU A 205 11.85 2.61 17.81
CA LEU A 205 11.99 3.52 16.67
C LEU A 205 13.42 4.03 16.51
N ALA A 206 14.08 4.42 17.61
CA ALA A 206 15.47 4.85 17.59
C ALA A 206 16.39 3.73 17.08
N ARG A 207 16.19 2.50 17.56
CA ARG A 207 16.98 1.34 17.10
C ARG A 207 16.78 1.05 15.62
N ILE A 208 15.55 1.13 15.11
CA ILE A 208 15.27 0.95 13.68
C ILE A 208 16.03 1.99 12.85
N VAL A 209 16.01 3.26 13.25
CA VAL A 209 16.72 4.33 12.53
C VAL A 209 18.24 4.12 12.54
N GLU A 210 18.81 3.56 13.60
CA GLU A 210 20.25 3.22 13.66
C GLU A 210 20.65 2.08 12.71
N LEU A 211 19.72 1.16 12.40
CA LEU A 211 19.98 -0.03 11.59
C LEU A 211 19.81 0.20 10.09
N ILE A 212 19.12 1.27 9.66
CA ILE A 212 18.92 1.54 8.24
C ILE A 212 20.16 2.15 7.58
N ASN A 213 20.35 1.88 6.28
CA ASN A 213 21.23 2.71 5.45
C ASN A 213 20.39 3.87 4.87
N PRO A 214 20.60 5.13 5.31
CA PRO A 214 19.82 6.27 4.88
C PRO A 214 20.08 6.70 3.43
N GLU A 215 21.00 6.06 2.70
CA GLU A 215 21.25 6.34 1.28
C GLU A 215 20.28 5.62 0.35
N ASN A 216 19.68 4.50 0.79
CA ASN A 216 18.79 3.69 -0.05
C ASN A 216 17.60 3.06 0.69
N THR A 217 17.41 3.42 1.97
CA THR A 217 16.31 2.90 2.77
C THR A 217 15.26 3.98 3.01
N VAL A 218 13.99 3.63 2.89
CA VAL A 218 12.86 4.47 3.29
C VAL A 218 12.11 3.84 4.46
N ILE A 219 11.56 4.69 5.33
CA ILE A 219 10.68 4.26 6.43
C ILE A 219 9.27 4.76 6.18
N ILE A 220 8.27 3.89 6.34
CA ILE A 220 6.86 4.24 6.38
C ILE A 220 6.35 3.88 7.77
N ALA A 221 6.01 4.89 8.58
CA ALA A 221 5.47 4.70 9.91
C ALA A 221 3.94 4.88 9.89
N THR A 222 3.23 3.95 10.50
CA THR A 222 1.77 3.95 10.62
C THR A 222 1.24 5.12 11.47
N THR A 223 -0.08 5.31 11.44
CA THR A 223 -0.79 6.37 12.17
C THR A 223 -0.73 6.21 13.70
N GLY A 224 -1.26 7.21 14.42
CA GLY A 224 -1.20 7.28 15.87
C GLY A 224 0.15 7.79 16.37
N TYR A 225 0.62 7.22 17.48
CA TYR A 225 1.86 7.67 18.11
C TYR A 225 3.13 7.19 17.42
N THR A 226 3.09 6.13 16.61
CA THR A 226 4.26 5.61 15.89
C THR A 226 4.85 6.66 14.94
N GLY A 227 4.06 7.17 13.98
CA GLY A 227 4.53 8.23 13.09
C GLY A 227 4.90 9.53 13.81
N ARG A 228 4.15 9.90 14.86
CA ARG A 228 4.41 11.12 15.63
C ARG A 228 5.69 11.06 16.45
N GLU A 229 5.99 9.95 17.10
CA GLU A 229 7.23 9.76 17.85
C GLU A 229 8.44 9.69 16.93
N LEU A 230 8.32 9.03 15.78
CA LEU A 230 9.41 9.00 14.80
C LEU A 230 9.68 10.40 14.27
N PHE A 231 8.65 11.20 13.96
CA PHE A 231 8.81 12.60 13.58
C PHE A 231 9.48 13.43 14.69
N ALA A 232 8.99 13.31 15.93
CA ALA A 232 9.48 14.12 17.04
C ALA A 232 10.95 13.81 17.41
N SER A 233 11.38 12.56 17.27
CA SER A 233 12.69 12.11 17.74
C SER A 233 13.75 11.95 16.66
N LYS A 234 13.37 11.61 15.43
CA LYS A 234 14.27 11.25 14.31
C LYS A 234 13.65 11.65 12.97
N ASP A 235 13.25 12.91 12.81
CA ASP A 235 12.74 13.41 11.53
C ASP A 235 13.78 13.27 10.40
N SER A 236 13.36 12.84 9.22
CA SER A 236 14.24 12.72 8.05
C SER A 236 13.47 12.75 6.73
N ALA A 237 14.18 13.08 5.65
CA ALA A 237 13.62 13.13 4.31
C ALA A 237 13.17 11.75 3.78
N ASN A 238 13.80 10.68 4.24
CA ASN A 238 13.48 9.30 3.84
C ASN A 238 12.39 8.65 4.72
N HIS A 239 11.66 9.43 5.52
CA HIS A 239 10.57 8.96 6.38
C HIS A 239 9.21 9.51 5.91
N LEU A 240 8.23 8.63 5.76
CA LEU A 240 6.83 8.96 5.55
C LEU A 240 6.04 8.64 6.82
N TYR A 241 5.31 9.65 7.32
CA TYR A 241 4.49 9.55 8.53
C TYR A 241 3.02 9.50 8.14
N MET A 242 2.44 8.30 8.07
CA MET A 242 1.04 8.14 7.68
C MET A 242 0.14 8.67 8.81
N VAL A 243 -0.58 9.78 8.59
CA VAL A 243 -1.40 10.41 9.63
C VAL A 243 -2.86 9.92 9.65
N GLY A 244 -3.35 9.36 8.55
CA GLY A 244 -4.69 8.77 8.40
C GLY A 244 -4.62 7.30 8.02
N SER A 245 -5.72 6.74 7.50
CA SER A 245 -5.75 5.42 6.85
C SER A 245 -5.10 4.29 7.67
N MET A 246 -5.52 4.13 8.93
CA MET A 246 -5.02 3.06 9.80
C MET A 246 -5.10 1.70 9.08
N GLY A 247 -4.02 0.93 9.15
CA GLY A 247 -3.86 -0.36 8.46
C GLY A 247 -3.30 -0.29 7.04
N CYS A 248 -3.21 0.89 6.42
CA CYS A 248 -2.74 1.01 5.04
C CYS A 248 -1.21 1.14 4.87
N ALA A 249 -0.43 1.31 5.96
CA ALA A 249 1.01 1.52 5.89
C ALA A 249 1.75 0.35 5.22
N SER A 250 1.38 -0.88 5.57
CA SER A 250 1.97 -2.11 5.01
C SER A 250 1.58 -2.32 3.54
N SER A 251 0.35 -2.01 3.15
CA SER A 251 -0.10 -2.01 1.75
C SER A 251 0.62 -0.95 0.90
N LEU A 252 0.79 0.26 1.42
CA LEU A 252 1.56 1.33 0.76
C LEU A 252 3.02 0.92 0.58
N GLY A 253 3.64 0.34 1.63
CA GLY A 253 5.01 -0.17 1.58
C GLY A 253 5.18 -1.27 0.53
N LEU A 254 4.19 -2.17 0.38
CA LEU A 254 4.21 -3.17 -0.68
C LEU A 254 4.28 -2.51 -2.07
N GLY A 255 3.35 -1.60 -2.39
CA GLY A 255 3.32 -0.91 -3.68
C GLY A 255 4.62 -0.21 -4.01
N LEU A 256 5.18 0.51 -3.04
CA LEU A 256 6.46 1.21 -3.18
C LEU A 256 7.62 0.23 -3.43
N SER A 257 7.71 -0.85 -2.63
CA SER A 257 8.77 -1.86 -2.75
C SER A 257 8.75 -2.61 -4.08
N LEU A 258 7.56 -2.78 -4.66
CA LEU A 258 7.37 -3.42 -5.97
C LEU A 258 7.81 -2.50 -7.10
N ALA A 259 7.48 -1.20 -7.02
CA ALA A 259 7.83 -0.22 -8.02
C ALA A 259 9.30 0.24 -7.97
N ARG A 260 9.95 0.17 -6.80
CA ARG A 260 11.36 0.54 -6.57
C ARG A 260 12.16 -0.58 -5.93
N LYS A 261 12.57 -1.55 -6.75
CA LYS A 261 13.36 -2.72 -6.32
C LYS A 261 14.76 -2.37 -5.81
N ASP A 262 15.25 -1.20 -6.17
CA ASP A 262 16.53 -0.62 -5.73
C ASP A 262 16.48 -0.01 -4.32
N LEU A 263 15.28 0.23 -3.78
CA LEU A 263 15.09 0.74 -2.42
C LEU A 263 14.82 -0.38 -1.43
N LYS A 264 15.36 -0.24 -0.23
CA LYS A 264 14.88 -0.97 0.96
C LYS A 264 13.70 -0.23 1.57
N VAL A 265 12.58 -0.91 1.77
CA VAL A 265 11.35 -0.34 2.30
C VAL A 265 11.08 -0.94 3.67
N VAL A 266 11.15 -0.12 4.71
CA VAL A 266 10.86 -0.51 6.10
C VAL A 266 9.48 0.04 6.47
N VAL A 267 8.53 -0.84 6.73
CA VAL A 267 7.21 -0.49 7.28
C VAL A 267 7.24 -0.71 8.78
N ILE A 268 6.87 0.31 9.55
CA ILE A 268 6.67 0.23 10.99
C ILE A 268 5.17 0.36 11.27
N ASP A 269 4.54 -0.76 11.61
CA ASP A 269 3.11 -0.87 11.87
C ASP A 269 2.81 -1.03 13.37
N GLY A 270 1.53 -0.91 13.71
CA GLY A 270 0.99 -1.11 15.06
C GLY A 270 0.01 -2.27 15.08
N ASP A 271 -0.13 -2.92 16.22
CA ASP A 271 -1.04 -4.05 16.45
C ASP A 271 -2.49 -3.76 16.00
N GLY A 272 -3.04 -2.61 16.39
CA GLY A 272 -4.38 -2.20 15.98
C GLY A 272 -4.55 -2.04 14.46
N ALA A 273 -3.51 -1.54 13.79
CA ALA A 273 -3.49 -1.37 12.33
C ALA A 273 -3.34 -2.72 11.61
N ALA A 274 -2.48 -3.60 12.13
CA ALA A 274 -2.30 -4.96 11.61
C ALA A 274 -3.57 -5.81 11.77
N LEU A 275 -4.29 -5.68 12.90
CA LEU A 275 -5.60 -6.32 13.10
C LEU A 275 -6.63 -5.85 12.08
N MET A 276 -6.69 -4.54 11.81
CA MET A 276 -7.67 -3.94 10.89
C MET A 276 -7.52 -4.43 9.44
N ARG A 277 -6.30 -4.74 9.00
CA ARG A 277 -5.98 -5.16 7.61
C ARG A 277 -5.18 -6.46 7.56
N MET A 278 -5.53 -7.44 8.39
CA MET A 278 -4.77 -8.70 8.49
C MET A 278 -4.68 -9.48 7.17
N GLY A 279 -5.68 -9.35 6.28
CA GLY A 279 -5.63 -9.95 4.94
C GLY A 279 -4.42 -9.49 4.09
N ASN A 280 -3.90 -8.29 4.35
CA ASN A 280 -2.74 -7.76 3.64
C ASN A 280 -1.45 -8.55 3.92
N PHE A 281 -1.37 -9.32 5.00
CA PHE A 281 -0.24 -10.24 5.22
C PHE A 281 -0.13 -11.27 4.10
N ALA A 282 -1.25 -11.82 3.63
CA ALA A 282 -1.27 -12.77 2.51
C ALA A 282 -0.84 -12.12 1.20
N THR A 283 -1.26 -10.87 0.96
CA THR A 283 -0.84 -10.09 -0.21
C THR A 283 0.67 -9.80 -0.15
N ILE A 284 1.20 -9.31 0.97
CA ILE A 284 2.64 -9.05 1.14
C ILE A 284 3.46 -10.32 1.00
N GLY A 285 3.10 -11.41 1.68
CA GLY A 285 3.86 -12.66 1.59
C GLY A 285 3.81 -13.31 0.20
N THR A 286 2.85 -12.91 -0.65
CA THR A 286 2.76 -13.39 -2.04
C THR A 286 3.55 -12.53 -3.03
N TYR A 287 3.51 -11.20 -2.89
CA TYR A 287 4.11 -10.28 -3.88
C TYR A 287 5.39 -9.58 -3.40
N GLY A 288 5.56 -9.43 -2.08
CA GLY A 288 6.68 -8.72 -1.47
C GLY A 288 8.01 -9.38 -1.78
N GLY A 289 9.05 -8.56 -1.95
CA GLY A 289 10.41 -9.02 -2.20
C GLY A 289 11.31 -8.90 -0.97
N ALA A 290 12.57 -9.32 -1.11
CA ALA A 290 13.62 -9.19 -0.12
C ALA A 290 13.89 -7.74 0.35
N ASN A 291 13.50 -6.77 -0.46
CA ASN A 291 13.65 -5.36 -0.18
C ASN A 291 12.54 -4.78 0.73
N LEU A 292 11.55 -5.59 1.14
CA LEU A 292 10.47 -5.18 2.05
C LEU A 292 10.66 -5.79 3.46
N ILE A 293 10.77 -4.92 4.46
CA ILE A 293 10.87 -5.27 5.88
C ILE A 293 9.63 -4.72 6.60
N HIS A 294 8.88 -5.58 7.27
CA HIS A 294 7.65 -5.23 7.98
C HIS A 294 7.83 -5.47 9.49
N ILE A 295 7.80 -4.40 10.28
CA ILE A 295 8.00 -4.44 11.72
C ILE A 295 6.70 -4.04 12.40
N LEU A 296 6.17 -4.91 13.26
CA LEU A 296 5.00 -4.65 14.08
C LEU A 296 5.45 -4.31 15.51
N LEU A 297 5.17 -3.08 15.94
CA LEU A 297 5.34 -2.67 17.33
C LEU A 297 4.02 -2.87 18.06
N ASP A 298 3.97 -3.87 18.94
CA ASP A 298 2.75 -4.32 19.60
C ASP A 298 2.77 -3.98 21.09
N ASN A 299 2.04 -2.95 21.46
CA ASN A 299 1.81 -2.53 22.84
C ASN A 299 0.47 -3.01 23.40
N GLU A 300 -0.27 -3.83 22.66
CA GLU A 300 -1.54 -4.46 23.08
C GLU A 300 -2.68 -3.46 23.35
N VAL A 301 -2.55 -2.20 22.92
CA VAL A 301 -3.52 -1.13 23.17
C VAL A 301 -3.58 -0.09 22.05
N HIS A 302 -4.76 0.48 21.81
CA HIS A 302 -4.93 1.71 21.03
C HIS A 302 -4.48 2.95 21.82
N ASP A 303 -3.16 3.10 21.98
CA ASP A 303 -2.53 4.10 22.85
C ASP A 303 -2.93 5.55 22.50
N SER A 304 -3.10 5.85 21.22
CA SER A 304 -3.44 7.20 20.75
C SER A 304 -4.86 7.66 21.06
N THR A 305 -5.76 6.76 21.44
CA THR A 305 -7.20 7.04 21.63
C THR A 305 -7.67 6.82 23.07
N GLY A 306 -6.77 6.47 23.98
CA GLY A 306 -7.09 6.21 25.39
C GLY A 306 -6.66 4.84 25.91
N ALA A 307 -5.76 4.14 25.20
CA ALA A 307 -5.17 2.87 25.63
C ALA A 307 -6.19 1.74 25.85
N GLN A 308 -7.26 1.72 25.05
CA GLN A 308 -8.18 0.59 25.02
C GLN A 308 -7.44 -0.66 24.50
N ALA A 309 -7.61 -1.78 25.19
CA ALA A 309 -6.96 -3.03 24.81
C ALA A 309 -7.31 -3.45 23.37
N THR A 310 -6.32 -3.94 22.65
CA THR A 310 -6.55 -4.72 21.43
C THR A 310 -6.60 -6.20 21.77
N VAL A 311 -6.95 -7.04 20.80
CA VAL A 311 -6.90 -8.50 20.96
C VAL A 311 -5.50 -9.07 20.66
N SER A 312 -4.47 -8.24 20.47
CA SER A 312 -3.14 -8.68 20.02
C SER A 312 -2.35 -9.48 21.08
N SER A 313 -2.77 -9.45 22.35
CA SER A 313 -2.19 -10.25 23.43
C SER A 313 -2.14 -11.74 23.09
N ASP A 314 -3.18 -12.24 22.42
CA ASP A 314 -3.37 -13.66 22.13
C ASP A 314 -3.09 -14.02 20.67
N ILE A 315 -2.58 -13.07 19.88
CA ILE A 315 -2.33 -13.26 18.45
C ILE A 315 -0.84 -13.33 18.17
N SER A 316 -0.41 -14.42 17.53
CA SER A 316 0.96 -14.55 17.02
C SER A 316 1.04 -14.04 15.58
N PHE A 317 1.37 -12.75 15.40
CA PHE A 317 1.54 -12.17 14.08
C PHE A 317 2.72 -12.79 13.32
N ALA A 318 3.77 -13.22 14.01
CA ALA A 318 4.89 -13.91 13.35
C ALA A 318 4.48 -15.23 12.69
N LYS A 319 3.62 -16.03 13.35
CA LYS A 319 3.05 -17.25 12.76
C LYS A 319 2.10 -16.94 11.60
N ILE A 320 1.32 -15.86 11.70
CA ILE A 320 0.45 -15.41 10.61
C ILE A 320 1.32 -15.02 9.40
N ALA A 321 2.34 -14.19 9.60
CA ALA A 321 3.27 -13.79 8.54
C ALA A 321 3.95 -15.01 7.90
N GLU A 322 4.36 -15.99 8.71
CA GLU A 322 4.97 -17.22 8.21
C GLU A 322 4.01 -17.99 7.31
N ALA A 323 2.79 -18.24 7.78
CA ALA A 323 1.74 -18.91 7.00
C ALA A 323 1.40 -18.13 5.72
N CYS A 324 1.53 -16.80 5.75
CA CYS A 324 1.32 -15.94 4.60
C CYS A 324 2.48 -15.92 3.60
N GLY A 325 3.64 -16.49 3.91
CA GLY A 325 4.77 -16.63 2.98
C GLY A 325 5.93 -15.64 3.18
N TYR A 326 6.02 -14.98 4.33
CA TYR A 326 7.22 -14.22 4.67
C TYR A 326 8.42 -15.16 4.85
N GLY A 327 9.59 -14.72 4.39
CA GLY A 327 10.82 -15.54 4.39
C GLY A 327 11.52 -15.64 5.73
N VAL A 328 11.38 -14.59 6.53
CA VAL A 328 11.93 -14.48 7.88
C VAL A 328 10.81 -13.93 8.77
N THR A 329 10.52 -14.62 9.86
CA THR A 329 9.54 -14.19 10.84
C THR A 329 10.13 -14.31 12.24
N LEU A 330 10.13 -13.20 12.97
CA LEU A 330 10.66 -13.11 14.33
C LEU A 330 9.57 -12.57 15.27
N SER A 331 9.59 -13.00 16.54
CA SER A 331 8.65 -12.52 17.56
C SER A 331 9.36 -12.43 18.91
N GLY A 332 9.17 -11.36 19.69
CA GLY A 332 9.75 -11.27 21.03
C GLY A 332 9.62 -9.89 21.66
N ASP A 333 10.23 -9.68 22.82
CA ASP A 333 10.28 -8.39 23.56
C ASP A 333 11.71 -7.79 23.66
N ASP A 334 12.70 -8.47 23.10
CA ASP A 334 14.11 -8.04 23.09
C ASP A 334 14.42 -7.18 21.84
N PRO A 335 14.97 -5.95 21.97
CA PRO A 335 15.40 -5.12 20.85
C PRO A 335 16.40 -5.81 19.91
N ALA A 336 17.20 -6.77 20.38
CA ALA A 336 18.14 -7.52 19.54
C ALA A 336 17.46 -8.28 18.39
N LEU A 337 16.15 -8.50 18.48
CA LEU A 337 15.35 -9.02 17.38
C LEU A 337 15.46 -8.15 16.12
N LEU A 338 15.52 -6.83 16.28
CA LEU A 338 15.65 -5.89 15.16
C LEU A 338 16.98 -6.10 14.43
N ASP A 339 18.08 -6.26 15.17
CA ASP A 339 19.40 -6.57 14.60
C ASP A 339 19.39 -7.84 13.75
N ILE A 340 18.76 -8.90 14.27
CA ILE A 340 18.60 -10.17 13.55
C ILE A 340 17.78 -9.96 12.27
N LEU A 341 16.67 -9.20 12.34
CA LEU A 341 15.82 -8.92 11.19
C LEU A 341 16.57 -8.20 10.06
N PHE A 342 17.36 -7.17 10.40
CA PHE A 342 18.09 -6.36 9.42
C PHE A 342 19.28 -7.09 8.79
N THR A 343 19.87 -8.06 9.49
CA THR A 343 21.01 -8.86 9.01
C THR A 343 20.60 -10.17 8.33
N ALA A 344 19.42 -10.71 8.63
CA ALA A 344 18.91 -11.91 7.97
C ALA A 344 18.82 -11.71 6.45
N ASP A 345 19.24 -12.70 5.66
CA ASP A 345 19.14 -12.65 4.21
C ASP A 345 17.89 -13.38 3.73
N THR A 346 17.17 -12.76 2.80
CA THR A 346 16.08 -13.40 2.06
C THR A 346 16.33 -13.17 0.59
N LYS A 347 16.25 -14.22 -0.23
CA LYS A 347 16.50 -14.08 -1.67
C LYS A 347 15.37 -13.31 -2.36
N THR A 348 14.14 -13.72 -2.09
CA THR A 348 12.97 -13.30 -2.89
C THR A 348 11.75 -12.93 -2.05
N THR A 349 11.82 -13.02 -0.73
CA THR A 349 10.65 -12.92 0.17
C THR A 349 10.79 -11.81 1.21
N PRO A 350 9.68 -11.23 1.70
CA PRO A 350 9.72 -10.15 2.68
C PRO A 350 10.07 -10.68 4.08
N LYS A 351 10.51 -9.78 4.96
CA LYS A 351 10.88 -10.08 6.35
C LYS A 351 9.87 -9.48 7.32
N PHE A 352 9.61 -10.16 8.43
CA PHE A 352 8.67 -9.72 9.45
C PHE A 352 9.21 -9.85 10.87
N ALA A 353 8.93 -8.83 11.69
CA ALA A 353 9.20 -8.83 13.12
C ALA A 353 7.96 -8.42 13.92
N HIS A 354 7.59 -9.23 14.91
CA HIS A 354 6.59 -8.90 15.93
C HIS A 354 7.28 -8.56 17.24
N LEU A 355 7.48 -7.28 17.50
CA LEU A 355 8.16 -6.80 18.70
C LEU A 355 7.12 -6.30 19.71
N LYS A 356 6.99 -7.02 20.83
CA LYS A 356 6.19 -6.57 21.96
C LYS A 356 6.90 -5.42 22.66
N ILE A 357 6.17 -4.33 22.88
CA ILE A 357 6.65 -3.13 23.55
C ILE A 357 5.72 -2.79 24.72
N ARG A 358 6.13 -1.87 25.58
CA ARG A 358 5.25 -1.35 26.64
C ARG A 358 4.32 -0.24 26.11
N PRO A 359 3.09 -0.11 26.64
CA PRO A 359 2.26 1.07 26.41
C PRO A 359 2.93 2.37 26.83
N GLY A 360 2.43 3.48 26.29
CA GLY A 360 2.86 4.83 26.63
C GLY A 360 3.49 5.58 25.46
N THR A 361 3.70 6.87 25.67
CA THR A 361 4.28 7.77 24.68
C THR A 361 5.17 8.82 25.36
N LEU A 362 5.91 9.60 24.57
CA LEU A 362 6.72 10.71 25.06
C LEU A 362 5.82 11.77 25.72
N GLU A 363 6.27 12.32 26.86
CA GLU A 363 5.59 13.45 27.48
C GLU A 363 5.51 14.63 26.51
N LYS A 364 4.32 15.23 26.40
CA LYS A 364 4.05 16.38 25.51
C LYS A 364 4.45 16.13 24.04
N LEU A 365 4.23 14.91 23.54
CA LEU A 365 4.52 14.54 22.15
C LEU A 365 3.94 15.58 21.16
N PRO A 366 4.78 16.29 20.38
CA PRO A 366 4.29 17.28 19.43
C PRO A 366 3.52 16.63 18.28
N ARG A 367 2.79 17.45 17.53
CA ARG A 367 2.30 17.08 16.19
C ARG A 367 3.34 17.49 15.16
N PRO A 368 3.48 16.74 14.04
CA PRO A 368 4.32 17.19 12.94
C PRO A 368 3.97 18.62 12.52
N ASN A 369 5.01 19.44 12.31
CA ASN A 369 4.85 20.83 11.88
C ASN A 369 4.77 20.98 10.35
N LEU A 370 4.84 19.87 9.62
CA LEU A 370 4.67 19.79 8.17
C LEU A 370 3.28 19.24 7.84
N THR A 371 2.68 19.74 6.76
CA THR A 371 1.46 19.15 6.20
C THR A 371 1.76 17.76 5.63
N PRO A 372 0.77 16.85 5.54
CA PRO A 372 0.97 15.54 4.93
C PRO A 372 1.53 15.64 3.50
N GLU A 373 1.00 16.59 2.71
CA GLU A 373 1.54 16.90 1.37
C GLU A 373 3.02 17.28 1.41
N ALA A 374 3.44 18.19 2.30
CA ALA A 374 4.83 18.62 2.40
C ALA A 374 5.76 17.47 2.81
N VAL A 375 5.31 16.61 3.74
CA VAL A 375 6.03 15.39 4.11
C VAL A 375 6.20 14.48 2.89
N LEU A 376 5.14 14.25 2.11
CA LEU A 376 5.24 13.39 0.94
C LEU A 376 6.14 13.98 -0.15
N GLN A 377 6.05 15.28 -0.44
CA GLN A 377 6.92 15.90 -1.44
C GLN A 377 8.40 15.80 -1.06
N ARG A 378 8.72 15.96 0.24
CA ARG A 378 10.06 15.73 0.77
C ARG A 378 10.51 14.28 0.58
N PHE A 379 9.61 13.33 0.85
CA PHE A 379 9.85 11.89 0.70
C PHE A 379 10.05 11.45 -0.76
N VAL A 380 9.21 11.93 -1.68
CA VAL A 380 9.33 11.69 -3.13
C VAL A 380 10.65 12.25 -3.65
N LYS A 381 11.03 13.48 -3.27
CA LYS A 381 12.31 14.08 -3.65
C LYS A 381 13.51 13.24 -3.21
N TYR A 382 13.46 12.65 -2.02
CA TYR A 382 14.49 11.71 -1.56
C TYR A 382 14.52 10.46 -2.47
N ILE A 383 13.36 9.83 -2.69
CA ILE A 383 13.22 8.62 -3.52
C ILE A 383 13.76 8.84 -4.94
N GLU A 384 13.47 9.97 -5.57
CA GLU A 384 13.98 10.34 -6.90
C GLU A 384 15.51 10.58 -6.93
N GLY A 385 16.09 10.96 -5.79
CA GLY A 385 17.53 11.15 -5.63
C GLY A 385 18.30 9.83 -5.54
N VAL A 386 17.71 8.82 -4.91
CA VAL A 386 18.26 7.46 -4.85
C VAL A 386 18.18 6.85 -6.25
N GLY A 387 19.32 6.73 -6.93
CA GLY A 387 19.40 6.25 -8.33
C GLY A 387 20.17 7.19 -9.27
N ARG A 388 20.15 8.51 -9.03
CA ARG A 388 20.96 9.48 -9.82
C ARG A 388 22.46 9.43 -9.51
N VAL A 389 22.85 8.82 -8.39
CA VAL A 389 24.25 8.71 -7.96
C VAL A 389 24.99 7.58 -8.70
N GLY A 390 24.29 6.62 -9.31
CA GLY A 390 24.88 5.50 -10.06
C GLY A 390 25.31 5.81 -11.49
N ASP A 391 24.66 6.78 -12.15
CA ASP A 391 24.90 7.10 -13.58
C ASP A 391 25.88 8.27 -13.80
N ALA A 392 26.26 9.00 -12.76
CA ALA A 392 27.23 10.09 -12.85
C ALA A 392 28.71 9.61 -12.85
N GLY A 393 28.96 8.30 -12.67
CA GLY A 393 30.29 7.73 -12.48
C GLY A 393 31.01 7.21 -13.75
N THR A 394 30.34 7.15 -14.91
CA THR A 394 30.92 6.54 -16.14
C THR A 394 31.00 7.48 -17.34
N ARG A 395 30.73 8.78 -17.19
CA ARG A 395 31.00 9.78 -18.22
C ARG A 395 31.93 10.86 -17.69
N GLY A 396 33.24 10.58 -17.72
CA GLY A 396 34.23 11.65 -17.56
C GLY A 396 35.60 11.23 -17.04
N ARG A 397 36.38 10.51 -17.85
CA ARG A 397 37.83 10.65 -18.12
C ARG A 397 38.03 10.02 -19.51
N GLY A 398 38.26 10.76 -20.61
CA GLY A 398 39.46 11.55 -20.89
C GLY A 398 40.63 10.56 -21.06
N GLU A 399 41.32 10.42 -22.19
CA GLU A 399 41.49 11.21 -23.41
C GLU A 399 41.88 10.25 -24.56
#